data_AF-A0A085FMA1-F1
#
_entry.id   AF-A0A085FMA1-F1
#
_cell.length_a   1.000
_cell.length_b   1.000
_cell.length_c   1.000
_cell.angle_alpha   90.00
_cell.angle_beta   90.00
_cell.angle_gamma   90.00
#
_symmetry.space_group_name_H-M   'P 1'
#
loop_
_entity.id
_entity.type
_entity.pdbx_description
1 polymer ?
#
loop_
_entity_poly.entity_id
_entity_poly.type
_entity_poly.pdbx_seq_one_letter_code
_entity_poly.pdbx_strand_id
1 'polypeptide(L)'
;MNNALQLAAPAGATLQTAAPAVEPPVEIFDRYADSIIGCYAHQYDAVEVHGVRNFASGTDNGTCYEIDNITPTSFSVYVHLKEGGLDCVGDFGKYDDAVQYGAEVSAGYGWPVRNYVLDQHRITRFPKLQ
;
A
#
# COMPACT_ATOMS: atom_id res chain seq x y z
N MET A 1 12.80 -61.28 22.00
CA MET A 1 13.82 -60.66 22.86
C MET A 1 14.24 -59.36 22.21
N ASN A 2 14.23 -58.29 23.00
CA ASN A 2 14.54 -56.91 22.66
C ASN A 2 15.90 -56.76 21.96
N ASN A 3 16.03 -55.78 21.06
CA ASN A 3 16.83 -54.60 21.40
C ASN A 3 16.67 -53.46 20.39
N ALA A 4 16.29 -52.31 20.92
CA ALA A 4 16.46 -51.02 20.29
C ALA A 4 17.96 -50.68 20.25
N LEU A 5 18.42 -50.12 19.13
CA LEU A 5 19.69 -49.39 19.06
C LEU A 5 19.43 -48.08 18.33
N GLN A 6 19.65 -46.99 19.06
CA GLN A 6 19.71 -45.61 18.58
C GLN A 6 20.57 -45.50 17.32
N LEU A 7 20.11 -44.70 16.37
CA LEU A 7 21.01 -43.98 15.47
C LEU A 7 20.82 -42.47 15.70
N ALA A 8 21.94 -41.84 16.00
CA ALA A 8 22.08 -40.48 16.48
C ALA A 8 21.57 -39.42 15.49
N ALA A 9 21.04 -38.32 16.04
CA ALA A 9 20.79 -37.09 15.30
C ALA A 9 22.11 -36.46 14.83
N PRO A 10 22.21 -35.97 13.58
CA PRO A 10 23.28 -35.06 13.24
C PRO A 10 22.99 -33.67 13.82
N ALA A 11 23.96 -33.19 14.60
CA ALA A 11 24.03 -31.85 15.14
C ALA A 11 24.10 -30.80 14.01
N GLY A 12 23.49 -29.63 14.24
CA GLY A 12 23.77 -28.43 13.44
C GLY A 12 22.58 -27.71 12.81
N ALA A 13 21.39 -27.74 13.41
CA ALA A 13 20.34 -26.79 13.03
C ALA A 13 20.59 -25.45 13.75
N THR A 14 21.52 -24.65 13.20
CA THR A 14 21.61 -23.24 13.55
C THR A 14 20.29 -22.60 13.11
N LEU A 15 19.46 -22.18 14.07
CA LEU A 15 18.33 -21.30 13.80
C LEU A 15 18.89 -20.02 13.20
N GLN A 16 18.91 -19.95 11.88
CA GLN A 16 19.24 -18.73 11.16
C GLN A 16 18.05 -17.78 11.38
N THR A 17 18.13 -17.01 12.46
CA THR A 17 17.32 -15.79 12.62
C THR A 17 17.88 -14.81 11.58
N ALA A 18 17.44 -14.98 10.33
CA ALA A 18 17.57 -13.92 9.36
C ALA A 18 16.81 -12.73 9.96
N ALA A 19 17.53 -11.65 10.26
CA ALA A 19 16.91 -10.35 10.43
C ALA A 19 15.98 -10.14 9.22
N PRO A 20 14.78 -9.56 9.39
CA PRO A 20 13.94 -9.25 8.24
C PRO A 20 14.80 -8.45 7.27
N ALA A 21 14.94 -8.97 6.05
CA ALA A 21 15.58 -8.24 4.98
C ALA A 21 14.87 -6.89 4.92
N VAL A 22 15.60 -5.81 5.17
CA VAL A 22 15.10 -4.47 4.90
C VAL A 22 15.04 -4.40 3.39
N GLU A 23 13.91 -4.82 2.83
CA GLU A 23 13.56 -4.61 1.43
C GLU A 23 13.81 -3.13 1.14
N PRO A 24 14.60 -2.80 0.09
CA PRO A 24 14.83 -1.40 -0.26
C PRO A 24 13.47 -0.72 -0.49
N PRO A 25 13.32 0.57 -0.14
CA PRO A 25 12.07 1.28 -0.36
C PRO A 25 11.68 1.17 -1.84
N VAL A 26 10.55 0.54 -2.11
CA VAL A 26 9.98 0.54 -3.47
C VAL A 26 9.53 1.97 -3.74
N GLU A 27 10.18 2.65 -4.68
CA GLU A 27 9.70 3.94 -5.18
C GLU A 27 8.46 3.68 -6.04
N ILE A 28 7.28 3.77 -5.43
CA ILE A 28 5.98 3.63 -6.10
C ILE A 28 5.53 5.03 -6.55
N PHE A 29 5.22 5.21 -7.83
CA PHE A 29 4.72 6.47 -8.40
C PHE A 29 3.87 6.20 -9.65
N ASP A 30 2.79 5.44 -9.48
CA ASP A 30 1.94 4.98 -10.57
C ASP A 30 0.70 5.87 -10.72
N ARG A 31 0.44 6.31 -11.96
CA ARG A 31 -0.67 7.20 -12.31
C ARG A 31 -1.44 6.61 -13.48
N TYR A 32 -2.70 6.24 -13.28
CA TYR A 32 -3.46 5.49 -14.28
C TYR A 32 -4.97 5.79 -14.31
N ALA A 33 -5.38 7.00 -13.88
CA ALA A 33 -6.77 7.43 -13.85
C ALA A 33 -7.49 7.28 -15.20
N ASP A 34 -6.85 7.63 -16.32
CA ASP A 34 -7.46 7.55 -17.65
C ASP A 34 -7.89 6.13 -18.02
N SER A 35 -7.15 5.11 -17.56
CA SER A 35 -7.43 3.71 -17.85
C SER A 35 -8.61 3.15 -17.06
N ILE A 36 -8.93 3.78 -15.92
CA ILE A 36 -9.97 3.35 -15.00
C ILE A 36 -11.24 4.17 -15.22
N ILE A 37 -11.11 5.50 -15.21
CA ILE A 37 -12.23 6.44 -15.34
C ILE A 37 -12.78 6.42 -16.77
N GLY A 38 -11.91 6.56 -17.79
CA GLY A 38 -12.28 6.56 -19.20
C GLY A 38 -13.59 7.30 -19.53
N CYS A 39 -14.49 6.62 -20.25
CA CYS A 39 -15.84 7.12 -20.58
C CYS A 39 -16.86 6.98 -19.43
N TYR A 40 -16.44 6.45 -18.29
CA TYR A 40 -17.26 6.11 -17.13
C TYR A 40 -17.26 7.18 -16.04
N ALA A 41 -16.69 8.36 -16.28
CA ALA A 41 -16.66 9.49 -15.33
C ALA A 41 -18.03 9.79 -14.68
N HIS A 42 -19.13 9.58 -15.40
CA HIS A 42 -20.48 9.76 -14.86
C HIS A 42 -20.86 8.84 -13.69
N GLN A 43 -20.11 7.76 -13.45
CA GLN A 43 -20.33 6.82 -12.34
C GLN A 43 -19.69 7.29 -11.02
N TYR A 44 -18.77 8.26 -11.06
CA TYR A 44 -18.00 8.69 -9.90
C TYR A 44 -18.40 10.08 -9.41
N ASP A 45 -18.13 10.39 -8.15
CA ASP A 45 -18.49 11.68 -7.54
C ASP A 45 -17.47 12.25 -6.54
N ALA A 46 -16.38 11.54 -6.23
CA ALA A 46 -15.32 12.02 -5.34
C ALA A 46 -13.98 11.35 -5.67
N VAL A 47 -12.90 11.97 -5.21
CA VAL A 47 -11.56 11.38 -5.15
C VAL A 47 -11.22 11.12 -3.69
N GLU A 48 -10.67 9.95 -3.39
CA GLU A 48 -10.31 9.55 -2.02
C GLU A 48 -8.82 9.20 -1.93
N VAL A 49 -8.14 9.66 -0.87
CA VAL A 49 -6.74 9.36 -0.61
C VAL A 49 -6.65 8.53 0.66
N HIS A 50 -6.04 7.35 0.54
CA HIS A 50 -5.92 6.37 1.62
C HIS A 50 -4.48 5.91 1.81
N GLY A 51 -4.17 5.53 3.06
CA GLY A 51 -3.05 4.65 3.34
C GLY A 51 -3.43 3.22 2.99
N VAL A 52 -2.49 2.48 2.39
CA VAL A 52 -2.68 1.07 2.04
C VAL A 52 -1.53 0.22 2.55
N ARG A 53 -1.80 -1.05 2.76
CA ARG A 53 -0.81 -2.03 3.19
C ARG A 53 -0.89 -3.28 2.33
N ASN A 54 0.27 -3.77 1.90
CA ASN A 54 0.36 -5.07 1.25
C ASN A 54 0.36 -6.17 2.32
N PHE A 55 -0.67 -7.02 2.29
CA PHE A 55 -0.81 -8.18 3.17
C PHE A 55 -0.33 -9.48 2.53
N ALA A 56 0.33 -9.43 1.36
CA ALA A 56 0.91 -10.61 0.74
C ALA A 56 1.89 -11.30 1.70
N SER A 57 1.46 -12.38 2.33
CA SER A 57 2.31 -13.28 3.10
C SER A 57 3.01 -14.20 2.13
N GLY A 58 4.35 -14.16 2.14
CA GLY A 58 5.21 -14.82 1.16
C GLY A 58 4.79 -16.24 0.79
N THR A 59 4.31 -16.38 -0.44
CA THR A 59 4.43 -17.52 -1.40
C THR A 59 3.47 -17.30 -2.57
N ASP A 60 2.43 -16.49 -2.38
CA ASP A 60 1.48 -16.17 -3.44
C ASP A 60 1.95 -14.92 -4.18
N ASN A 61 2.12 -15.02 -5.50
CA ASN A 61 2.46 -13.90 -6.40
C ASN A 61 1.33 -12.85 -6.51
N GLY A 62 0.40 -12.82 -5.56
CA GLY A 62 -0.71 -11.88 -5.52
C GLY A 62 -0.34 -10.63 -4.74
N THR A 63 -0.58 -9.47 -5.33
CA THR A 63 -0.58 -8.20 -4.61
C THR A 63 -1.91 -8.06 -3.88
N CYS A 64 -1.94 -8.31 -2.57
CA CYS A 64 -3.11 -8.08 -1.73
C CYS A 64 -2.94 -6.74 -1.01
N TYR A 65 -3.34 -5.65 -1.67
CA TYR A 65 -3.36 -4.33 -1.05
C TYR A 65 -4.74 -4.06 -0.45
N GLU A 66 -4.76 -3.75 0.84
CA GLU A 66 -5.96 -3.32 1.54
C GLU A 66 -5.79 -1.90 2.09
N ILE A 67 -6.91 -1.19 2.22
CA ILE A 67 -6.94 0.11 2.86
C ILE A 67 -6.62 -0.07 4.36
N ASP A 68 -5.50 0.49 4.78
CA ASP A 68 -5.06 0.53 6.18
C ASP A 68 -4.51 1.93 6.47
N ASN A 69 -5.37 2.82 6.98
CA ASN A 69 -4.96 4.16 7.36
C ASN A 69 -4.20 4.18 8.71
N ILE A 70 -4.21 3.08 9.47
CA ILE A 70 -3.58 2.99 10.78
C ILE A 70 -2.09 2.69 10.61
N THR A 71 -1.75 1.65 9.84
CA THR A 71 -0.38 1.22 9.57
C THR A 71 -0.05 1.07 8.08
N PRO A 72 -0.19 2.14 7.27
CA PRO A 72 0.10 2.08 5.84
C PRO A 72 1.58 1.84 5.56
N THR A 73 1.84 1.10 4.49
CA THR A 73 3.17 0.96 3.88
C THR A 73 3.33 1.84 2.64
N SER A 74 2.22 2.26 2.04
CA SER A 74 2.15 3.13 0.88
C SER A 74 0.81 3.90 0.87
N PHE A 75 0.58 4.71 -0.16
CA PHE A 75 -0.63 5.51 -0.32
C PHE A 75 -1.25 5.25 -1.69
N SER A 76 -2.57 5.26 -1.76
CA SER A 76 -3.29 5.08 -3.02
C SER A 76 -4.39 6.12 -3.16
N VAL A 77 -4.65 6.50 -4.40
CA VAL A 77 -5.68 7.45 -4.80
C VAL A 77 -6.79 6.67 -5.49
N TYR A 78 -8.02 6.90 -5.07
CA TYR A 78 -9.21 6.22 -5.54
C TYR A 78 -10.24 7.19 -6.10
N VAL A 79 -11.08 6.72 -7.01
CA VAL A 79 -12.34 7.37 -7.36
C VAL A 79 -13.50 6.66 -6.69
N HIS A 80 -14.41 7.42 -6.10
CA HIS A 80 -15.57 6.91 -5.38
C HIS A 80 -16.76 6.74 -6.32
N LEU A 81 -17.32 5.52 -6.38
CA LEU A 81 -18.52 5.23 -7.15
C LEU A 81 -19.75 5.81 -6.44
N LYS A 82 -20.65 6.46 -7.19
CA LYS A 82 -21.90 7.01 -6.66
C LYS A 82 -22.77 5.97 -5.93
N GLU A 83 -22.71 4.71 -6.37
CA GLU A 83 -23.46 3.59 -5.79
C GLU A 83 -22.72 2.93 -4.62
N GLY A 84 -21.52 3.42 -4.28
CA GLY A 84 -20.63 2.85 -3.29
C GLY A 84 -19.54 1.98 -3.90
N GLY A 85 -18.37 1.98 -3.26
CA GLY A 85 -17.17 1.31 -3.75
C GLY A 85 -16.11 2.30 -4.23
N LEU A 86 -14.92 1.78 -4.48
CA LEU A 86 -13.74 2.54 -4.85
C LEU A 86 -13.00 1.82 -5.97
N ASP A 87 -12.56 2.57 -6.99
CA ASP A 87 -11.59 2.09 -7.97
C ASP A 87 -10.26 2.80 -7.77
N CYS A 88 -9.16 2.04 -7.67
CA CYS A 88 -7.83 2.62 -7.55
C CYS A 88 -7.43 3.27 -8.87
N VAL A 89 -6.80 4.45 -8.80
CA VAL A 89 -6.35 5.22 -9.99
C VAL A 89 -4.90 5.67 -9.90
N GLY A 90 -4.21 5.34 -8.81
CA GLY A 90 -2.79 5.61 -8.62
C GLY A 90 -2.27 5.10 -7.28
N ASP A 91 -0.99 4.73 -7.26
CA ASP A 91 -0.27 4.22 -6.09
C ASP A 91 1.04 4.99 -5.90
N PHE A 92 1.39 5.26 -4.63
CA PHE A 92 2.49 6.16 -4.29
C PHE A 92 3.22 5.71 -3.02
N GLY A 93 4.54 5.84 -3.03
CA GLY A 93 5.37 5.65 -1.84
C GLY A 93 5.32 6.83 -0.87
N LYS A 94 4.89 8.01 -1.34
CA LYS A 94 4.90 9.26 -0.57
C LYS A 94 3.50 9.87 -0.51
N TYR A 95 3.14 10.39 0.67
CA TYR A 95 1.86 11.06 0.89
C TYR A 95 1.68 12.30 0.02
N ASP A 96 2.71 13.13 -0.08
CA ASP A 96 2.65 14.39 -0.83
C ASP A 96 2.36 14.13 -2.32
N ASP A 97 2.98 13.09 -2.90
CA ASP A 97 2.74 12.67 -4.28
C ASP A 97 1.29 12.20 -4.50
N ALA A 98 0.76 11.41 -3.57
CA ALA A 98 -0.63 10.93 -3.61
C ALA A 98 -1.64 12.08 -3.52
N VAL A 99 -1.42 13.03 -2.61
CA VAL A 99 -2.30 14.19 -2.44
C VAL A 99 -2.24 15.11 -3.65
N GLN A 100 -1.04 15.37 -4.17
CA GLN A 100 -0.89 16.18 -5.38
C GLN A 100 -1.66 15.53 -6.54
N TYR A 101 -1.46 14.23 -6.76
CA TYR A 101 -2.16 13.53 -7.84
C TYR A 101 -3.68 13.51 -7.63
N GLY A 102 -4.16 13.27 -6.40
CA GLY A 102 -5.59 13.33 -6.08
C GLY A 102 -6.20 14.71 -6.36
N ALA A 103 -5.47 15.79 -6.10
CA ALA A 103 -5.89 17.15 -6.44
C ALA A 103 -5.95 17.39 -7.95
N GLU A 104 -5.01 16.85 -8.72
CA GLU A 104 -5.01 16.93 -10.19
C GLU A 104 -6.22 16.21 -10.79
N VAL A 105 -6.53 15.00 -10.33
CA VAL A 105 -7.72 14.24 -10.76
C VAL A 105 -9.00 15.00 -10.38
N SER A 106 -9.09 15.48 -9.14
CA SER A 106 -10.21 16.28 -8.67
C SER A 106 -10.46 17.51 -9.54
N ALA A 107 -9.41 18.26 -9.87
CA ALA A 107 -9.52 19.44 -10.73
C ALA A 107 -9.98 19.08 -12.16
N GLY A 108 -9.55 17.94 -12.70
CA GLY A 108 -9.93 17.46 -14.02
C GLY A 108 -11.43 17.15 -14.16
N TYR A 109 -12.06 16.66 -13.09
CA TYR A 109 -13.47 16.24 -13.11
C TYR A 109 -14.42 17.10 -12.27
N GLY A 110 -13.89 18.06 -11.51
CA GLY A 110 -14.69 18.90 -10.60
C GLY A 110 -15.24 18.16 -9.37
N TRP A 111 -14.61 17.04 -8.99
CA TRP A 111 -15.02 16.25 -7.83
C TRP A 111 -14.33 16.70 -6.55
N PRO A 112 -14.98 16.64 -5.38
CA PRO A 112 -14.32 16.87 -4.10
C PRO A 112 -13.23 15.82 -3.80
N VAL A 113 -12.19 16.23 -3.06
CA VAL A 113 -11.18 15.33 -2.49
C VAL A 113 -11.52 15.02 -1.04
N ARG A 114 -11.45 13.74 -0.66
CA ARG A 114 -11.56 13.26 0.72
C ARG A 114 -10.24 12.61 1.12
N ASN A 115 -9.58 13.13 2.15
CA ASN A 115 -8.29 12.61 2.61
C ASN A 115 -8.45 11.87 3.94
N TYR A 116 -8.28 10.55 3.90
CA TYR A 116 -8.46 9.66 5.04
C TYR A 116 -7.14 9.21 5.68
N VAL A 117 -6.00 9.62 5.11
CA VAL A 117 -4.67 9.37 5.70
C VAL A 117 -4.59 10.07 7.06
N LEU A 118 -4.16 9.38 8.11
CA LEU A 118 -4.03 9.98 9.45
C LEU A 118 -2.88 10.99 9.52
N ASP A 119 -3.02 12.04 10.34
CA ASP A 119 -2.05 13.16 10.42
C ASP A 119 -0.61 12.71 10.68
N GLN A 120 -0.41 11.65 11.46
CA GLN A 120 0.93 11.10 11.73
C GLN A 120 1.67 10.62 10.49
N HIS A 121 0.94 10.28 9.41
CA HIS A 121 1.47 9.82 8.13
C HIS A 121 1.56 10.93 7.08
N ARG A 122 1.03 12.12 7.39
CA ARG A 122 1.05 13.30 6.51
C ARG A 122 2.34 14.12 6.62
N ILE A 123 3.14 13.89 7.67
CA ILE A 123 4.31 14.71 7.98
C ILE A 123 5.59 14.02 7.48
N THR A 124 6.20 14.58 6.44
CA THR A 124 7.63 14.39 6.15
C THR A 124 8.42 15.03 7.29
N ARG A 125 8.81 14.26 8.31
CA ARG A 125 9.73 14.77 9.33
C ARG A 125 11.05 15.12 8.66
N PHE A 126 11.30 16.39 8.42
CA PHE A 126 12.67 16.89 8.30
C PHE A 126 13.27 16.87 9.71
N PRO A 127 14.25 16.02 10.02
CA PRO A 127 15.05 16.25 11.22
C PRO A 127 15.76 17.59 11.02
N LYS A 128 15.47 18.57 11.88
CA LYS A 128 16.32 19.74 12.04
C LYS A 128 17.72 19.22 12.41
N LEU A 129 18.67 19.33 11.49
CA LEU A 129 20.09 19.28 11.86
C LEU A 129 20.33 20.48 12.78
N GLN A 130 20.73 20.18 14.02
CA GLN A 130 21.20 21.18 14.99
C GLN A 130 22.63 21.60 14.66
#